data_AF-Q2B7V2-F1
#
_entry.id   AF-Q2B7V2-F1
#
_cell.length_a   1.000
_cell.length_b   1.000
_cell.length_c   1.000
_cell.angle_alpha   90.00
_cell.angle_beta   90.00
_cell.angle_gamma   90.00
#
_symmetry.space_group_name_H-M   'P 1'
#
loop_
_entity.id
_entity.type
_entity.pdbx_description
1 polymer ?
#
loop_
_entity_poly.entity_id
_entity_poly.type
_entity_poly.pdbx_seq_one_letter_code
_entity_poly.pdbx_strand_id
1 'polypeptide(L)'
;MEKSAREQDKEYTIWAVSSDAVHHHIDRADVLLLGPQVRFMLPQLKKLGEEKKIPVDVINIVHYGTCNGTEVLSFAEKLVNK
;
A
#
# COMPACT_ATOMS: atom_id res chain seq x y z
N MET A 1 -6.80 -8.46 4.07
CA MET A 1 -5.32 -8.44 4.03
C MET A 1 -4.72 -9.03 5.31
N GLU A 2 -5.12 -8.60 6.51
CA GLU A 2 -4.60 -9.16 7.77
C GLU A 2 -4.75 -10.67 7.89
N LYS A 3 -5.87 -11.23 7.42
CA LYS A 3 -6.09 -12.68 7.38
C LYS A 3 -5.03 -13.39 6.52
N SER A 4 -4.78 -12.87 5.31
CA SER A 4 -3.75 -13.40 4.39
C SER A 4 -2.34 -13.26 4.94
N ALA A 5 -2.04 -12.19 5.69
CA ALA A 5 -0.74 -12.01 6.36
C ALA A 5 -0.53 -13.05 7.46
N ARG A 6 -1.57 -13.28 8.30
CA ARG A 6 -1.56 -14.34 9.31
C ARG A 6 -1.46 -15.74 8.71
N GLU A 7 -2.16 -16.00 7.61
CA GLU A 7 -2.09 -17.29 6.89
C GLU A 7 -0.71 -17.56 6.27
N GLN A 8 0.09 -16.51 6.05
CA GLN A 8 1.46 -16.62 5.55
C GLN A 8 2.51 -16.58 6.67
N ASP A 9 2.11 -16.54 7.95
CA ASP A 9 3.01 -16.36 9.10
C ASP A 9 3.92 -15.13 8.96
N LYS A 10 3.41 -14.07 8.32
CA LYS A 10 4.14 -12.82 8.11
C LYS A 10 3.61 -11.74 9.05
N GLU A 11 4.51 -11.16 9.85
CA GLU A 11 4.21 -10.03 10.73
C GLU A 11 4.12 -8.72 9.93
N TYR A 12 2.99 -8.50 9.25
CA TYR A 12 2.70 -7.24 8.60
C TYR A 12 1.72 -6.41 9.42
N THR A 13 2.07 -5.14 9.64
CA THR A 13 1.15 -4.13 10.17
C THR A 13 0.45 -3.48 8.99
N ILE A 14 -0.87 -3.66 8.89
CA ILE A 14 -1.67 -3.15 7.77
C ILE A 14 -2.70 -2.20 8.37
N TRP A 15 -2.66 -0.94 7.96
CA TRP A 15 -3.59 0.07 8.44
C TRP A 15 -4.01 0.98 7.29
N ALA A 16 -5.21 1.53 7.38
CA ALA A 16 -5.73 2.49 6.42
C ALA A 16 -5.76 3.87 7.08
N VAL A 17 -5.27 4.88 6.37
CA VAL A 17 -5.34 6.29 6.79
C VAL A 17 -5.99 7.12 5.69
N SER A 18 -6.63 8.22 6.06
CA SER A 18 -7.08 9.22 5.09
C SER A 18 -5.89 9.88 4.39
N SER A 19 -6.09 10.37 3.18
CA SER A 19 -5.04 10.97 2.35
C SER A 19 -4.27 12.09 3.04
N ASP A 20 -4.94 12.91 3.86
CA ASP A 20 -4.30 13.97 4.65
C ASP A 20 -3.29 13.42 5.67
N ALA A 21 -3.61 12.30 6.32
CA ALA A 21 -2.77 11.67 7.33
C ALA A 21 -1.61 10.86 6.73
N VAL A 22 -1.59 10.61 5.41
CA VAL A 22 -0.51 9.87 4.75
C VAL A 22 0.84 10.54 5.00
N HIS A 23 0.93 11.86 4.96
CA HIS A 23 2.18 12.61 5.19
C HIS A 23 2.80 12.34 6.56
N HIS A 24 1.99 12.09 7.59
CA HIS A 24 2.47 11.79 8.95
C HIS A 24 2.80 10.31 9.16
N HIS A 25 2.18 9.42 8.39
CA HIS A 25 2.33 7.97 8.54
C HIS A 25 3.31 7.34 7.56
N ILE A 26 3.59 8.00 6.43
CA ILE A 26 4.47 7.46 5.38
C ILE A 26 5.84 7.10 5.94
N ASP A 27 6.39 7.89 6.86
CA ASP A 27 7.68 7.61 7.54
C ASP A 27 7.74 6.28 8.30
N ARG A 28 6.59 5.69 8.64
CA ARG A 28 6.50 4.40 9.34
C ARG A 28 6.14 3.24 8.42
N ALA A 29 5.91 3.50 7.14
CA ALA A 29 5.46 2.51 6.18
C ALA A 29 6.59 2.16 5.21
N ASP A 30 6.83 0.88 4.98
CA ASP A 30 7.77 0.42 3.95
C ASP A 30 7.17 0.49 2.53
N VAL A 31 5.84 0.52 2.43
CA VAL A 31 5.11 0.58 1.17
C VAL A 31 3.80 1.34 1.34
N LEU A 32 3.46 2.17 0.36
CA LEU A 32 2.20 2.89 0.33
C LEU A 32 1.35 2.37 -0.83
N LEU A 33 0.16 1.88 -0.51
CA LEU A 33 -0.81 1.42 -1.50
C LEU A 33 -2.02 2.33 -1.53
N LEU A 34 -2.34 2.80 -2.74
CA LEU A 34 -3.45 3.70 -2.99
C LEU A 34 -4.68 2.93 -3.45
N GLY A 35 -5.83 3.26 -2.87
CA GLY A 35 -7.10 2.77 -3.39
C GLY A 35 -7.34 3.28 -4.83
N PRO A 36 -7.99 2.49 -5.69
CA PRO A 36 -8.23 2.90 -7.08
C PRO A 36 -9.08 4.17 -7.21
N GLN A 37 -9.92 4.45 -6.21
CA GLN A 37 -10.73 5.68 -6.11
C GLN A 37 -9.87 6.96 -6.04
N VAL A 38 -8.68 6.88 -5.44
CA VAL A 38 -7.77 8.02 -5.23
C VAL A 38 -6.54 7.95 -6.13
N ARG A 39 -6.62 7.23 -7.27
CA ARG A 39 -5.55 7.10 -8.26
C ARG A 39 -5.00 8.44 -8.75
N PHE A 40 -5.84 9.48 -8.79
CA PHE A 40 -5.40 10.83 -9.17
C PHE A 40 -4.36 11.44 -8.22
N MET A 41 -4.29 10.96 -6.97
CA MET A 41 -3.31 11.38 -5.96
C MET A 41 -1.96 10.68 -6.10
N LEU A 42 -1.88 9.60 -6.91
CA LEU A 42 -0.64 8.86 -7.17
C LEU A 42 0.55 9.76 -7.52
N PRO A 43 0.49 10.70 -8.48
CA PRO A 43 1.64 11.55 -8.80
C PRO A 43 2.12 12.42 -7.63
N GLN A 44 1.21 12.87 -6.75
CA GLN A 44 1.60 13.66 -5.58
C GLN A 44 2.27 12.79 -4.53
N LEU A 45 1.66 11.65 -4.20
CA LEU A 45 2.17 10.73 -3.20
C LEU A 45 3.42 10.00 -3.66
N LYS A 46 3.57 9.75 -4.96
CA LYS A 46 4.78 9.17 -5.53
C LYS A 46 5.98 10.09 -5.37
N LYS A 47 5.81 11.41 -5.54
CA LYS A 47 6.88 12.38 -5.22
C LYS A 47 7.28 12.30 -3.74
N LEU A 48 6.28 12.28 -2.85
CA LEU A 48 6.52 12.16 -1.41
C LEU A 48 7.23 10.84 -1.05
N GLY A 49 6.80 9.74 -1.67
CA GLY A 49 7.42 8.44 -1.52
C GLY A 49 8.84 8.41 -2.07
N GLU A 50 9.11 9.02 -3.23
CA GLU A 50 10.47 9.13 -3.78
C GLU A 50 11.41 9.89 -2.85
N GLU A 51 10.95 10.96 -2.19
CA GLU A 51 11.73 11.69 -1.17
C GLU A 51 12.08 10.80 0.04
N LYS A 52 11.17 9.91 0.42
CA LYS A 52 11.33 8.98 1.55
C LYS A 52 11.89 7.61 1.16
N LYS A 53 12.12 7.36 -0.13
CA LYS A 53 12.42 6.05 -0.74
C LYS A 53 11.38 4.96 -0.45
N ILE A 54 10.13 5.35 -0.36
CA ILE A 54 9.00 4.45 -0.15
C ILE A 54 8.29 4.24 -1.49
N PRO A 55 8.16 3.00 -1.97
CA PRO A 55 7.41 2.70 -3.18
C PRO A 55 5.92 3.00 -2.97
N VAL A 56 5.36 3.74 -3.92
CA VAL A 56 3.95 4.12 -3.95
C VAL A 56 3.31 3.62 -5.23
N ASP A 57 2.24 2.84 -5.09
CA ASP A 57 1.48 2.35 -6.23
C ASP A 57 -0.01 2.20 -5.92
N VAL A 58 -0.81 1.98 -6.95
CA VAL A 58 -2.27 1.86 -6.85
C VAL A 58 -2.66 0.38 -6.82
N ILE A 59 -3.53 0.03 -5.88
CA ILE A 59 -4.13 -1.29 -5.80
C ILE A 59 -4.99 -1.52 -7.04
N ASN A 60 -4.82 -2.67 -7.68
CA ASN A 60 -5.66 -3.07 -8.80
C ASN A 60 -7.13 -3.10 -8.39
N ILE A 61 -8.00 -2.46 -9.19
CA ILE A 61 -9.45 -2.45 -9.00
C ILE A 61 -10.04 -3.85 -8.82
N VAL A 62 -9.49 -4.85 -9.51
CA VAL A 62 -9.98 -6.23 -9.43
C VAL A 62 -9.66 -6.83 -8.07
N HIS A 63 -8.42 -6.70 -7.59
CA HIS A 63 -8.02 -7.21 -6.27
C HIS A 63 -8.72 -6.47 -5.13
N TYR A 64 -8.93 -5.16 -5.29
CA TYR A 64 -9.70 -4.35 -4.34
C TYR A 64 -11.16 -4.76 -4.30
N GLY A 65 -11.82 -4.89 -5.45
CA GLY A 65 -13.24 -5.27 -5.55
C GLY A 65 -13.53 -6.71 -5.13
N THR A 66 -12.57 -7.61 -5.33
CA THR A 66 -12.65 -9.01 -4.86
C THR A 66 -12.16 -9.19 -3.43
N CYS A 67 -11.76 -8.10 -2.74
CA CYS A 67 -11.18 -8.14 -1.39
C CYS A 67 -10.04 -9.15 -1.24
N ASN A 68 -9.27 -9.39 -2.32
CA ASN A 68 -8.25 -10.44 -2.36
C ASN A 68 -6.98 -9.97 -1.65
N GLY A 69 -6.94 -10.17 -0.33
CA GLY A 69 -5.84 -9.73 0.52
C GLY A 69 -4.49 -10.33 0.17
N THR A 70 -4.46 -11.55 -0.38
CA THR A 70 -3.22 -12.27 -0.72
C THR A 70 -2.52 -11.63 -1.92
N GLU A 71 -3.27 -11.32 -2.98
CA GLU A 71 -2.74 -10.64 -4.16
C GLU A 71 -2.27 -9.22 -3.82
N VAL A 72 -3.03 -8.49 -3.01
CA VAL A 72 -2.62 -7.14 -2.58
C VAL A 72 -1.35 -7.19 -1.73
N LEU A 73 -1.20 -8.19 -0.86
CA LEU A 73 0.02 -8.41 -0.07
C LEU A 73 1.21 -8.72 -0.98
N SER A 74 1.06 -9.66 -1.93
CA SER A 74 2.14 -10.03 -2.87
C SER A 74 2.53 -8.85 -3.75
N PHE A 75 1.57 -8.02 -4.16
CA PHE A 75 1.84 -6.78 -4.88
C PHE A 75 2.66 -5.80 -4.04
N ALA A 76 2.31 -5.62 -2.76
CA ALA A 76 3.05 -4.79 -1.82
C ALA A 76 4.50 -5.30 -1.64
N GLU A 77 4.68 -6.60 -1.46
CA GLU A 77 6.00 -7.23 -1.31
C GLU A 77 6.88 -7.04 -2.55
N LYS A 78 6.30 -7.17 -3.75
CA LYS A 78 7.00 -6.92 -5.02
C LYS A 78 7.43 -5.47 -5.18
N LEU A 79 6.71 -4.51 -4.57
CA LEU A 79 7.06 -3.11 -4.57
C LEU A 79 8.24 -2.82 -3.62
N VAL A 80 8.24 -3.42 -2.43
CA VAL A 80 9.32 -3.26 -1.44
C VAL A 80 10.63 -3.92 -1.91
N ASN A 81 10.55 -5.09 -2.56
CA ASN A 81 11.74 -5.83 -3.03
C ASN A 81 12.35 -5.31 -4.34
N LYS A 82 11.92 -4.14 -4.83
CA LYS A 82 12.33 -3.59 -6.13
C LYS A 82 13.23 -2.37 -5.96
#